data_AF-A0A2T5C3R1-F1
#
_entry.id   AF-A0A2T5C3R1-F1
#
_cell.length_a   1.000
_cell.length_b   1.000
_cell.length_c   1.000
_cell.angle_alpha   90.00
_cell.angle_beta   90.00
_cell.angle_gamma   90.00
#
_symmetry.space_group_name_H-M   'P 1'
#
loop_
_entity.id
_entity.type
_entity.pdbx_description
1 polymer ?
#
loop_
_entity_poly.entity_id
_entity_poly.type
_entity_poly.pdbx_seq_one_letter_code
_entity_poly.pdbx_strand_id
1 'polypeptide(L)'
;MTNLFRHIDYHSSLEIFNQADRTGRRLKLGDIKTSQWLQKENIKLDDIKSISQKLPDLRIFIIGEGDTEGFYIYSQKKETCLKFEAPILSVE
;
A
#
# COMPACT_ATOMS: atom_id res chain seq x y z
N MET A 1 8.78 -11.84 13.80
CA MET A 1 8.63 -11.22 12.48
C MET A 1 7.16 -10.87 12.31
N THR A 2 6.79 -9.63 12.62
CA THR A 2 5.42 -9.14 12.43
C THR A 2 5.24 -8.88 10.95
N ASN A 3 4.43 -9.71 10.27
CA ASN A 3 4.15 -9.52 8.87
C ASN A 3 3.13 -8.37 8.75
N LEU A 4 3.61 -7.13 8.60
CA LEU A 4 2.79 -5.90 8.53
C LEU A 4 1.98 -5.76 7.23
N PHE A 5 1.98 -6.81 6.39
CA PHE A 5 1.29 -6.84 5.12
C PHE A 5 0.33 -8.01 5.07
N ARG A 6 -0.94 -7.69 4.84
CA ARG A 6 -2.02 -8.65 4.66
C ARG A 6 -2.29 -8.88 3.18
N HIS A 7 -2.47 -10.14 2.81
CA HIS A 7 -2.93 -10.49 1.46
C HIS A 7 -4.40 -10.10 1.29
N ILE A 8 -4.69 -9.44 0.17
CA ILE A 8 -6.04 -9.09 -0.23
C ILE A 8 -6.26 -9.55 -1.68
N ASP A 9 -7.53 -9.65 -2.08
CA ASP A 9 -7.87 -10.08 -3.43
C ASP A 9 -7.29 -9.12 -4.48
N TYR A 10 -6.56 -9.69 -5.44
CA TYR A 10 -5.87 -8.93 -6.47
C TYR A 10 -6.84 -8.20 -7.40
N HIS A 11 -7.87 -8.88 -7.90
CA HIS A 11 -8.79 -8.31 -8.89
C HIS A 11 -9.66 -7.21 -8.28
N SER A 12 -10.21 -7.43 -7.08
CA SER A 12 -10.93 -6.39 -6.34
C SER A 12 -10.03 -5.19 -6.04
N SER A 13 -8.75 -5.41 -5.74
CA SER A 13 -7.79 -4.31 -5.53
C SER A 13 -7.61 -3.46 -6.79
N LEU A 14 -7.58 -4.07 -7.98
CA LEU A 14 -7.49 -3.32 -9.23
C LEU A 14 -8.70 -2.40 -9.46
N GLU A 15 -9.90 -2.84 -9.10
CA GLU A 15 -11.11 -2.01 -9.18
C GLU A 15 -11.02 -0.81 -8.24
N ILE A 16 -10.57 -1.04 -7.00
CA ILE A 16 -10.31 0.00 -6.01
C ILE A 16 -9.29 1.02 -6.54
N PHE A 17 -8.19 0.54 -7.14
CA PHE A 17 -7.14 1.41 -7.69
C PHE A 17 -7.66 2.26 -8.84
N ASN A 18 -8.40 1.66 -9.77
CA ASN A 18 -9.02 2.38 -10.88
C ASN A 18 -9.98 3.46 -10.39
N GLN A 19 -10.76 3.16 -9.35
CA GLN A 19 -11.67 4.14 -8.76
C GLN A 19 -10.89 5.29 -8.09
N ALA A 20 -9.85 4.98 -7.32
CA ALA A 20 -9.01 5.98 -6.66
C ALA A 20 -8.28 6.91 -7.65
N ASP A 21 -7.82 6.36 -8.78
CA ASP A 21 -7.26 7.16 -9.88
C ASP A 21 -8.32 8.12 -10.46
N ARG A 22 -9.54 7.64 -10.73
CA ARG A 22 -10.64 8.45 -11.28
C ARG A 22 -11.09 9.56 -10.33
N THR A 23 -11.07 9.31 -9.03
CA THR A 23 -11.50 10.28 -8.02
C THR A 23 -10.35 11.18 -7.52
N GLY A 24 -9.13 11.02 -8.05
CA GLY A 24 -7.98 11.83 -7.64
C GLY A 24 -7.46 11.55 -6.22
N ARG A 25 -7.84 10.40 -5.63
CA ARG A 25 -7.44 9.99 -4.27
C ARG A 25 -6.09 9.27 -4.23
N ARG A 26 -5.57 8.90 -5.40
CA ARG A 26 -4.25 8.27 -5.52
C ARG A 26 -3.16 9.28 -5.19
N LEU A 27 -2.30 8.89 -4.27
CA LEU A 27 -1.06 9.58 -3.97
C LEU A 27 0.08 9.06 -4.86
N LYS A 28 0.91 9.98 -5.37
CA LYS A 28 2.05 9.64 -6.23
C LYS A 28 3.35 9.71 -5.45
N LEU A 29 4.20 8.70 -5.61
CA LEU A 29 5.55 8.72 -5.04
C LEU A 29 6.33 9.90 -5.62
N GLY A 30 7.07 10.62 -4.76
CA GLY A 30 7.79 11.84 -5.12
C GLY A 30 7.05 13.13 -4.76
N ASP A 31 5.74 13.09 -4.53
CA ASP A 31 4.98 14.26 -4.05
C ASP A 31 5.17 14.48 -2.54
N ILE A 32 5.28 15.74 -2.13
CA ILE A 32 5.45 16.13 -0.72
C ILE A 32 4.31 15.60 0.15
N LYS A 33 3.06 15.67 -0.34
CA LYS A 33 1.89 15.16 0.38
C LYS A 33 1.97 13.66 0.63
N THR A 34 2.48 12.90 -0.34
CA THR A 34 2.69 11.45 -0.21
C THR A 34 3.75 11.16 0.84
N SER A 35 4.86 11.89 0.85
CA SER A 35 5.91 11.73 1.87
C SER A 35 5.39 12.00 3.29
N GLN A 36 4.56 13.04 3.46
CA GLN A 36 3.92 13.34 4.74
C GLN A 36 2.98 12.23 5.19
N TRP A 37 2.16 11.71 4.26
CA TRP A 37 1.24 10.62 4.55
C TRP A 37 1.99 9.33 4.95
N LEU A 38 3.06 8.96 4.23
CA LEU A 38 3.90 7.80 4.55
C LEU A 38 4.55 7.90 5.95
N GLN A 39 5.00 9.10 6.32
CA GLN A 39 5.56 9.35 7.65
C GLN A 39 4.51 9.19 8.76
N LYS A 40 3.30 9.71 8.54
CA LYS A 40 2.18 9.57 9.48
C LYS A 40 1.82 8.10 9.71
N GLU A 41 1.80 7.29 8.64
CA GLU A 41 1.45 5.87 8.70
C GLU A 41 2.60 4.97 9.20
N ASN A 42 3.75 5.56 9.55
CA ASN A 42 4.93 4.86 10.07
C ASN A 42 5.42 3.71 9.17
N ILE A 43 5.27 3.86 7.86
CA ILE A 43 5.70 2.85 6.88
C ILE A 43 7.21 2.94 6.70
N LYS A 44 7.93 1.90 7.14
CA LYS A 44 9.38 1.82 6.99
C LYS A 44 9.75 1.22 5.64
N LEU A 45 10.66 1.88 4.93
CA LEU A 45 11.14 1.43 3.62
C LEU A 45 11.83 0.04 3.67
N ASP A 46 12.38 -0.34 4.83
CA ASP A 46 12.98 -1.66 5.02
C ASP A 46 11.97 -2.81 4.91
N ASP A 47 10.72 -2.60 5.30
CA ASP A 47 9.66 -3.61 5.18
C ASP A 47 9.30 -3.85 3.70
N ILE A 48 9.30 -2.78 2.91
CA ILE A 48 9.07 -2.84 1.46
C ILE A 48 10.22 -3.57 0.74
N LYS A 49 11.47 -3.35 1.18
CA LYS A 49 12.67 -3.98 0.61
C LYS A 49 12.64 -5.51 0.70
N SER A 50 12.10 -6.05 1.80
CA SER A 50 11.96 -7.51 1.95
C SER A 50 10.92 -8.11 1.00
N ILE A 51 9.88 -7.34 0.66
CA ILE A 51 8.83 -7.77 -0.28
C ILE A 51 9.30 -7.65 -1.73
N SER A 52 10.06 -6.59 -2.07
CA SER A 52 10.58 -6.39 -3.42
C SER A 52 11.56 -7.49 -3.86
N GLN A 53 12.28 -8.10 -2.92
CA GLN A 53 13.12 -9.28 -3.21
C GLN A 53 12.31 -10.49 -3.70
N LYS A 54 11.05 -10.62 -3.26
CA LYS A 54 10.16 -11.74 -3.64
C LYS A 54 9.32 -11.44 -4.88
N LEU A 55 9.07 -10.15 -5.14
CA LEU A 55 8.22 -9.64 -6.22
C LEU A 55 9.03 -8.69 -7.11
N PRO A 56 9.72 -9.21 -8.15
CA PRO A 56 10.57 -8.38 -9.00
C PRO A 56 9.80 -7.37 -9.88
N ASP A 57 8.49 -7.57 -10.07
CA ASP A 57 7.58 -6.64 -10.75
C ASP A 57 6.70 -5.85 -9.78
N LEU A 58 7.15 -5.71 -8.53
CA LEU A 58 6.45 -4.98 -7.48
C LEU A 58 6.05 -3.56 -7.93
N ARG A 59 4.79 -3.23 -7.69
CA ARG A 59 4.23 -1.89 -7.86
C ARG A 59 3.61 -1.43 -6.55
N ILE A 60 3.72 -0.13 -6.29
CA ILE A 60 3.16 0.52 -5.11
C ILE A 60 1.95 1.35 -5.56
N PHE A 61 0.86 1.26 -4.81
CA PHE A 61 -0.32 2.10 -4.96
C PHE A 61 -0.70 2.66 -3.60
N ILE A 62 -0.92 3.97 -3.52
CA ILE A 62 -1.23 4.64 -2.24
C ILE A 62 -2.53 5.40 -2.43
N ILE A 63 -3.49 5.16 -1.53
CA ILE A 63 -4.75 5.87 -1.47
C ILE A 63 -4.71 6.68 -0.18
N GLY A 64 -4.80 8.01 -0.31
CA GLY A 64 -4.56 8.92 0.81
C GLY A 64 -5.77 9.23 1.70
N GLU A 65 -6.97 8.83 1.28
CA GLU A 65 -8.21 9.13 2.00
C GLU A 65 -9.37 8.20 1.59
N GLY A 66 -10.34 8.02 2.50
CA GLY A 66 -11.57 7.27 2.30
C GLY A 66 -11.51 5.82 2.80
N ASP A 67 -12.57 5.05 2.56
CA ASP A 67 -12.72 3.68 3.11
C ASP A 67 -11.64 2.69 2.61
N THR A 68 -11.03 3.01 1.47
CA THR A 68 -9.95 2.25 0.86
C THR A 68 -8.60 2.94 1.05
N GLU A 69 -8.47 3.85 2.01
CA GLU A 69 -7.19 4.45 2.38
C GLU A 69 -6.18 3.36 2.77
N GLY A 70 -4.94 3.56 2.34
CA GLY A 70 -3.85 2.67 2.71
C GLY A 70 -2.72 2.61 1.68
N PHE A 71 -1.71 1.85 2.09
CA PHE A 71 -0.54 1.55 1.28
C PHE A 71 -0.64 0.13 0.74
N TYR A 72 -0.56 0.02 -0.59
CA TYR A 72 -0.74 -1.23 -1.30
C TYR A 72 0.50 -1.58 -2.09
N ILE A 73 0.82 -2.87 -2.08
CA ILE A 73 1.85 -3.47 -2.91
C ILE A 73 1.18 -4.53 -3.76
N TYR A 74 1.40 -4.51 -5.07
CA TYR A 74 0.87 -5.54 -5.94
C TYR A 74 1.91 -5.99 -6.98
N SER A 75 1.76 -7.22 -7.43
CA SER A 75 2.52 -7.82 -8.54
C SER A 75 1.52 -8.31 -9.57
N GLN A 76 1.68 -7.86 -10.81
CA GLN A 76 0.84 -8.27 -11.92
C GLN A 76 1.22 -9.67 -12.41
N LYS A 77 2.52 -10.00 -12.41
CA LYS A 77 3.01 -11.33 -12.83
C LYS A 77 2.60 -12.45 -11.88
N LYS A 78 2.42 -12.12 -10.59
CA LYS A 78 2.02 -13.08 -9.55
C LYS A 78 0.55 -12.96 -9.16
N GLU A 79 -0.19 -12.05 -9.77
CA GLU A 79 -1.60 -11.76 -9.44
C GLU A 79 -1.83 -11.66 -7.92
N THR A 80 -0.94 -10.91 -7.25
CA THR A 80 -0.92 -10.81 -5.79
C THR A 80 -1.04 -9.35 -5.39
N CYS A 81 -1.85 -9.09 -4.35
CA CYS A 81 -1.96 -7.79 -3.72
C CYS A 81 -1.81 -7.91 -2.20
N LEU A 82 -1.10 -6.94 -1.62
CA LEU A 82 -0.78 -6.82 -0.21
C LEU A 82 -1.19 -5.42 0.23
N LYS A 83 -1.93 -5.32 1.33
CA LYS A 83 -2.21 -4.06 2.02
C LYS A 83 -1.36 -3.99 3.28
N PHE A 84 -0.74 -2.83 3.50
CA PHE A 84 -0.08 -2.54 4.76
C PHE A 84 -1.14 -2.39 5.86
N GLU A 85 -0.97 -3.14 6.93
CA GLU A 85 -1.72 -2.98 8.17
C GLU A 85 -0.72 -2.46 9.21
N ALA A 86 -0.84 -1.18 9.56
CA ALA A 86 -0.07 -0.63 10.66
C ALA A 86 -0.39 -1.46 11.91
N PRO A 87 0.62 -1.80 12.74
CA PRO A 87 0.33 -2.46 14.01
C PRO A 87 -0.56 -1.51 14.80
N ILE A 88 -1.76 -1.99 15.15
CA ILE A 88 -2.65 -1.29 16.06
C ILE A 88 -1.84 -1.12 17.35
N LEU A 89 -1.36 0.11 17.61
CA LEU A 89 -0.99 0.49 18.96
C LEU A 89 -2.31 0.47 19.72
N SER A 90 -2.58 -0.65 20.40
CA SER A 90 -3.59 -0.68 21.45
C SER A 90 -3.21 0.41 22.44
N VAL A 91 -3.92 1.53 22.36
CA VAL A 91 -3.86 2.56 23.39
C VAL A 91 -4.67 1.96 24.54
N GLU A 92 -3.95 1.38 25.52
CA GLU A 92 -4.50 1.06 26.84
C GLU A 92 -4.91 2.35 27.57
#